data_AF-A0A2N9I5D0-F1
#
_entry.id   AF-A0A2N9I5D0-F1
#
_cell.length_a   1.000
_cell.length_b   1.000
_cell.length_c   1.000
_cell.angle_alpha   90.00
_cell.angle_beta   90.00
_cell.angle_gamma   90.00
#
_symmetry.space_group_name_H-M   'P 1'
#
loop_
_entity.id
_entity.type
_entity.pdbx_description
1 polymer ?
#
loop_
_entity_poly.entity_id
_entity_poly.type
_entity_poly.pdbx_seq_one_letter_code
_entity_poly.pdbx_strand_id
1 'polypeptide(L)'
;MPPFKPAAGAGLTGSKMARRVGSVDEFEFKAIGENHNQGRLAVEILVSGFAFDEEDFVRPWEGQIDNLERYALQWESKNIIAVSTAIQDWLTSRLALEFMKQGAMLTVLSTLLTALAWPATLLAATDFIDSKWTIAVDRSDKAGKLLAEVLLSGLQGNRPVTLVGYSLGARVIFKCLQFLAETERDAELVERVVLLGAPISIKDENWEAARKMVAGRFVNVYSKNDWMLGVAFRARYACIMDNAL
;
A
#
# COMPACT_ATOMS: atom_id res chain seq x y z
N MET A 1 -29.19 24.11 0.59
CA MET A 1 -27.90 24.81 0.75
C MET A 1 -26.81 23.88 0.23
N PRO A 2 -26.06 24.22 -0.82
CA PRO A 2 -24.96 23.37 -1.25
C PRO A 2 -23.86 23.34 -0.16
N PRO A 3 -23.16 22.21 0.03
CA PRO A 3 -22.09 22.12 1.02
C PRO A 3 -20.96 23.10 0.67
N PHE A 4 -20.40 23.74 1.70
CA PHE A 4 -19.27 24.65 1.60
C PHE A 4 -18.04 23.90 1.08
N LYS A 5 -17.59 24.21 -0.14
CA LYS A 5 -16.35 23.66 -0.71
C LYS A 5 -15.17 24.51 -0.21
N PRO A 6 -14.21 23.96 0.54
CA PRO A 6 -13.05 24.74 1.00
C PRO A 6 -12.24 25.28 -0.19
N ALA A 7 -11.66 26.48 -0.02
CA ALA A 7 -10.76 27.09 -0.98
C ALA A 7 -9.53 26.19 -1.22
N ALA A 8 -9.03 26.19 -2.46
CA ALA A 8 -7.97 25.31 -2.96
C ALA A 8 -6.80 25.13 -1.95
N GLY A 9 -6.64 23.90 -1.45
CA GLY A 9 -5.53 23.46 -0.61
C GLY A 9 -5.85 23.22 0.88
N ALA A 10 -6.84 23.91 1.44
CA ALA A 10 -7.18 23.81 2.87
C ALA A 10 -8.03 22.57 3.24
N GLY A 11 -8.71 21.95 2.26
CA GLY A 11 -9.61 20.81 2.52
C GLY A 11 -8.89 19.53 2.94
N LEU A 12 -7.77 19.21 2.29
CA LEU A 12 -7.02 17.97 2.54
C LEU A 12 -6.12 18.08 3.78
N THR A 13 -5.45 19.22 4.02
CA THR A 13 -4.67 19.44 5.26
C THR A 13 -5.54 19.48 6.52
N GLY A 14 -6.82 19.85 6.40
CA GLY A 14 -7.79 19.85 7.49
C GLY A 14 -8.46 18.49 7.76
N SER A 15 -8.30 17.49 6.88
CA SER A 15 -8.92 16.17 7.03
C SER A 15 -8.05 15.25 7.88
N LYS A 16 -8.00 15.53 9.19
CA LYS A 16 -7.49 14.59 10.17
C LYS A 16 -8.62 13.66 10.60
N MET A 17 -8.62 12.42 10.10
CA MET A 17 -9.68 11.43 10.34
C MET A 17 -9.18 10.27 11.21
N ALA A 18 -8.65 10.58 12.39
CA ALA A 18 -8.11 9.58 13.31
C ALA A 18 -9.14 8.98 14.30
N ARG A 19 -10.47 9.23 14.15
CA ARG A 19 -11.39 8.83 15.25
C ARG A 19 -12.88 8.59 14.99
N ARG A 20 -13.41 8.71 13.76
CA ARG A 20 -14.88 8.65 13.56
C ARG A 20 -15.41 7.63 12.54
N VAL A 21 -14.54 6.86 11.91
CA VAL A 21 -14.96 5.69 11.12
C VAL A 21 -14.21 4.51 11.72
N GLY A 22 -14.89 3.69 12.54
CA GLY A 22 -14.29 2.73 13.49
C GLY A 22 -13.45 1.58 12.91
N SER A 23 -12.93 1.72 11.68
CA SER A 23 -12.14 0.74 10.96
C SER A 23 -10.66 1.12 10.79
N VAL A 24 -10.28 2.40 10.93
CA VAL A 24 -8.89 2.89 10.77
C VAL A 24 -8.53 3.81 11.93
N ASP A 25 -7.38 3.57 12.56
CA ASP A 25 -6.92 4.25 13.77
C ASP A 25 -6.22 5.58 13.45
N GLU A 26 -5.62 5.70 12.27
CA GLU A 26 -4.90 6.90 11.81
C GLU A 26 -5.06 7.09 10.30
N PHE A 27 -5.44 8.30 9.89
CA PHE A 27 -5.57 8.71 8.50
C PHE A 27 -5.44 10.24 8.40
N GLU A 28 -4.32 10.72 7.88
CA GLU A 28 -3.98 12.15 7.81
C GLU A 28 -3.17 12.48 6.55
N PHE A 29 -3.53 13.57 5.87
CA PHE A 29 -2.74 14.09 4.74
C PHE A 29 -1.69 15.08 5.24
N LYS A 30 -0.42 14.79 4.92
CA LYS A 30 0.73 15.67 5.15
C LYS A 30 1.09 16.40 3.88
N ALA A 31 1.01 17.72 3.90
CA ALA A 31 1.45 18.58 2.80
C ALA A 31 2.96 18.42 2.51
N ILE A 32 3.36 18.19 1.25
CA ILE A 32 4.77 18.03 0.83
C ILE A 32 5.23 19.13 -0.14
N GLY A 33 6.26 19.88 0.25
CA GLY A 33 6.80 20.98 -0.54
C GLY A 33 5.98 22.29 -0.44
N GLU A 34 6.30 23.26 -1.31
CA GLU A 34 5.87 24.65 -1.11
C GLU A 34 4.58 25.04 -1.87
N ASN A 35 4.09 24.18 -2.78
CA ASN A 35 3.00 24.50 -3.72
C ASN A 35 1.59 24.56 -3.11
N HIS A 36 1.45 24.46 -1.78
CA HIS A 36 0.17 24.43 -1.09
C HIS A 36 -0.53 25.78 -1.08
N ASN A 37 -1.85 25.79 -1.24
CA ASN A 37 -2.67 27.00 -1.26
C ASN A 37 -2.27 28.02 -2.36
N GLN A 38 -1.53 27.59 -3.39
CA GLN A 38 -1.13 28.44 -4.52
C GLN A 38 -2.10 28.35 -5.71
N GLY A 39 -3.30 27.78 -5.52
CA GLY A 39 -4.29 27.63 -6.60
C GLY A 39 -3.91 26.63 -7.69
N ARG A 40 -3.12 25.59 -7.36
CA ARG A 40 -2.75 24.54 -8.31
C ARG A 40 -3.99 23.79 -8.83
N LEU A 41 -3.98 23.45 -10.12
CA LEU A 41 -5.13 22.86 -10.81
C LEU A 41 -5.28 21.35 -10.60
N ALA A 42 -4.24 20.67 -10.09
CA ALA A 42 -4.21 19.23 -9.91
C ALA A 42 -3.58 18.87 -8.56
N VAL A 43 -3.99 17.72 -8.02
CA VAL A 43 -3.53 17.21 -6.73
C VAL A 43 -2.80 15.89 -6.93
N GLU A 44 -1.70 15.69 -6.21
CA GLU A 44 -1.03 14.41 -6.10
C GLU A 44 -1.16 13.86 -4.67
N ILE A 45 -1.53 12.59 -4.55
CA ILE A 45 -1.59 11.89 -3.27
C ILE A 45 -0.63 10.70 -3.34
N LEU A 46 0.32 10.70 -2.41
CA LEU A 46 1.45 9.81 -2.32
C LEU A 46 1.22 8.88 -1.11
N VAL A 47 1.25 7.57 -1.32
CA VAL A 47 0.88 6.59 -0.29
C VAL A 47 2.02 5.60 -0.08
N SER A 48 2.75 5.78 1.02
CA SER A 48 3.78 4.85 1.48
C SER A 48 3.16 3.59 2.07
N GLY A 49 3.73 2.43 1.76
CA GLY A 49 3.25 1.12 2.24
C GLY A 49 4.28 0.27 2.96
N PHE A 50 5.41 0.86 3.30
CA PHE A 50 6.50 0.25 4.06
C PHE A 50 7.28 1.40 4.71
N ALA A 51 7.42 1.36 6.03
CA ALA A 51 7.94 2.46 6.85
C ALA A 51 8.46 1.90 8.18
N PHE A 52 9.53 2.48 8.72
CA PHE A 52 10.09 2.12 10.02
C PHE A 52 9.88 3.21 11.08
N ASP A 53 9.62 4.43 10.65
CA ASP A 53 9.28 5.59 11.47
C ASP A 53 8.17 6.43 10.79
N GLU A 54 7.69 7.48 11.45
CA GLU A 54 6.62 8.32 10.88
C GLU A 54 7.13 9.16 9.70
N GLU A 55 8.41 9.55 9.72
CA GLU A 55 9.03 10.34 8.67
C GLU A 55 9.12 9.57 7.34
N ASP A 56 9.23 8.24 7.37
CA ASP A 56 9.24 7.35 6.19
C ASP A 56 7.93 7.40 5.37
N PHE A 57 6.85 7.98 5.90
CA PHE A 57 5.64 8.24 5.10
C PHE A 57 5.80 9.43 4.15
N VAL A 58 6.71 10.36 4.45
CA VAL A 58 6.92 11.61 3.71
C VAL A 58 8.25 11.57 2.94
N ARG A 59 9.32 11.14 3.61
CA ARG A 59 10.72 11.15 3.13
C ARG A 59 10.91 10.58 1.71
N PRO A 60 10.27 9.47 1.29
CA PRO A 60 10.44 8.93 -0.07
C PRO A 60 9.96 9.86 -1.18
N TRP A 61 9.12 10.84 -0.83
CA TRP A 61 8.46 11.75 -1.75
C TRP A 61 9.07 13.16 -1.73
N GLU A 62 10.04 13.40 -0.85
CA GLU A 62 10.77 14.66 -0.80
C GLU A 62 11.71 14.82 -2.02
N GLY A 63 12.07 16.06 -2.32
CA GLY A 63 13.03 16.37 -3.38
C GLY A 63 12.49 16.32 -4.82
N GLN A 64 11.25 15.88 -5.03
CA GLN A 64 10.60 16.06 -6.33
C GLN A 64 10.19 17.52 -6.52
N ILE A 65 10.52 18.10 -7.67
CA ILE A 65 10.08 19.45 -8.06
C ILE A 65 9.08 19.30 -9.19
N ASP A 66 7.81 19.59 -8.89
CA ASP A 66 6.75 19.66 -9.88
C ASP A 66 5.83 20.85 -9.57
N ASN A 67 4.78 20.99 -10.38
CA ASN A 67 3.80 22.06 -10.27
C ASN A 67 2.49 21.63 -9.58
N LEU A 68 2.47 20.46 -8.95
CA LEU A 68 1.29 19.88 -8.31
C LEU A 68 1.20 20.32 -6.84
N GLU A 69 -0.01 20.31 -6.30
CA GLU A 69 -0.22 20.34 -4.85
C GLU A 69 -0.19 18.90 -4.34
N ARG A 70 0.64 18.59 -3.35
CA ARG A 70 1.03 17.20 -3.06
C ARG A 70 0.87 16.84 -1.60
N TYR A 71 0.33 15.65 -1.36
CA TYR A 71 0.08 15.15 -0.02
C TYR A 71 0.64 13.74 0.15
N ALA A 72 1.42 13.51 1.19
CA ALA A 72 1.68 12.17 1.69
C ALA A 72 0.53 11.75 2.59
N LEU A 73 0.03 10.54 2.39
CA LEU A 73 -0.93 9.95 3.31
C LEU A 73 -0.17 9.25 4.44
N GLN A 74 -0.33 9.72 5.68
CA GLN A 74 0.06 9.01 6.89
C GLN A 74 -1.15 8.21 7.37
N TRP A 75 -1.00 6.89 7.44
CA TRP A 75 -2.09 5.97 7.74
C TRP A 75 -1.58 4.75 8.48
N GLU A 76 -2.33 4.34 9.50
CA GLU A 76 -2.08 3.09 10.25
C GLU A 76 -0.61 2.92 10.69
N SER A 77 0.11 4.01 11.04
CA SER A 77 1.57 3.99 11.15
C SER A 77 2.06 2.93 12.12
N LYS A 78 1.35 2.71 13.22
CA LYS A 78 1.65 1.64 14.18
C LYS A 78 1.65 0.25 13.55
N ASN A 79 0.66 -0.07 12.72
CA ASN A 79 0.54 -1.38 12.08
C ASN A 79 1.55 -1.52 10.93
N ILE A 80 1.74 -0.47 10.13
CA ILE A 80 2.70 -0.46 9.03
C ILE A 80 4.14 -0.57 9.52
N ILE A 81 4.51 0.16 10.58
CA ILE A 81 5.82 0.04 11.21
C ILE A 81 5.98 -1.36 11.83
N ALA A 82 4.97 -1.85 12.56
CA ALA A 82 5.06 -3.17 13.21
C ALA A 82 5.26 -4.33 12.22
N VAL A 83 4.63 -4.29 11.04
CA VAL A 83 4.84 -5.32 9.99
C VAL A 83 6.17 -5.10 9.26
N SER A 84 6.56 -3.85 8.98
CA SER A 84 7.83 -3.54 8.30
C SER A 84 9.03 -3.97 9.15
N THR A 85 9.02 -3.65 10.45
CA THR A 85 10.02 -4.11 11.42
C THR A 85 10.04 -5.64 11.52
N ALA A 86 8.88 -6.30 11.60
CA ALA A 86 8.85 -7.77 11.67
C ALA A 86 9.46 -8.44 10.42
N ILE A 87 9.20 -7.88 9.24
CA ILE A 87 9.79 -8.33 7.98
C ILE A 87 11.32 -8.11 7.98
N GLN A 88 11.78 -6.94 8.44
CA GLN A 88 13.21 -6.62 8.53
C GLN A 88 13.96 -7.48 9.55
N ASP A 89 13.37 -7.72 10.72
CA ASP A 89 13.93 -8.59 11.77
C ASP A 89 14.07 -10.03 11.27
N TRP A 90 13.07 -10.53 10.56
CA TRP A 90 13.13 -11.86 9.96
C TRP A 90 14.22 -11.95 8.90
N LEU A 91 14.31 -10.97 8.00
CA LEU A 91 15.34 -10.92 6.95
C LEU A 91 16.76 -10.93 7.49
N THR A 92 16.99 -10.15 8.54
CA THR A 92 18.31 -9.97 9.12
C THR A 92 18.66 -11.10 10.09
N SER A 93 17.69 -11.97 10.40
CA SER A 93 17.92 -13.16 11.22
C SER A 93 18.96 -14.09 10.58
N ARG A 94 19.77 -14.74 11.42
CA ARG A 94 20.77 -15.73 10.97
C ARG A 94 20.13 -16.86 10.18
N LEU A 95 18.90 -17.24 10.52
CA LEU A 95 18.13 -18.27 9.83
C LEU A 95 17.82 -17.86 8.39
N ALA A 96 17.34 -16.64 8.15
CA ALA A 96 17.08 -16.16 6.79
C ALA A 96 18.37 -16.08 5.94
N LEU A 97 19.48 -15.64 6.54
CA LEU A 97 20.79 -15.61 5.87
C LEU A 97 21.31 -17.01 5.53
N GLU A 98 21.15 -17.99 6.44
CA GLU A 98 21.48 -19.39 6.19
C GLU A 98 20.58 -20.01 5.11
N PHE A 99 19.28 -19.67 5.10
CA PHE A 99 18.34 -20.07 4.07
C PHE A 99 18.70 -19.50 2.70
N MET A 100 19.04 -18.22 2.60
CA MET A 100 19.48 -17.62 1.34
C MET A 100 20.78 -18.25 0.85
N LYS A 101 21.71 -18.58 1.74
CA LYS A 101 22.94 -19.31 1.40
C LYS A 101 22.65 -20.73 0.92
N GLN A 102 21.77 -21.46 1.59
CA GLN A 102 21.36 -22.81 1.19
C GLN A 102 20.55 -22.80 -0.12
N GLY A 103 19.67 -21.82 -0.32
CA GLY A 103 18.90 -21.62 -1.56
C GLY A 103 19.77 -21.23 -2.75
N ALA A 104 20.79 -20.40 -2.54
CA ALA A 104 21.82 -20.12 -3.54
C ALA A 104 22.71 -21.35 -3.82
N MET A 105 22.90 -22.23 -2.84
CA MET A 105 23.60 -23.51 -3.02
C MET A 105 22.74 -24.52 -3.80
N LEU A 106 21.41 -24.53 -3.60
CA LEU A 106 20.44 -25.38 -4.30
C LEU A 106 20.34 -25.05 -5.80
N THR A 107 20.54 -23.80 -6.21
CA THR A 107 20.63 -23.45 -7.64
C THR A 107 21.95 -23.86 -8.28
N VAL A 108 23.04 -23.96 -7.50
CA VAL A 108 24.35 -24.42 -7.97
C VAL A 108 24.47 -25.96 -7.94
N LEU A 109 23.69 -26.64 -7.08
CA LEU A 109 23.77 -28.09 -6.83
C LEU A 109 22.42 -28.82 -7.00
N SER A 110 21.61 -28.42 -8.00
CA SER A 110 20.23 -28.88 -8.19
C SER A 110 20.03 -30.39 -8.44
N THR A 111 21.10 -31.18 -8.57
CA THR A 111 21.03 -32.64 -8.71
C THR A 111 21.22 -33.41 -7.38
N LEU A 112 21.59 -32.73 -6.29
CA LEU A 112 21.84 -33.35 -4.99
C LEU A 112 21.35 -32.39 -3.91
N LEU A 113 20.13 -32.60 -3.40
CA LEU A 113 19.79 -32.52 -1.97
C LEU A 113 18.27 -32.65 -1.75
N THR A 114 17.91 -33.86 -1.31
CA THR A 114 16.93 -34.25 -0.29
C THR A 114 16.03 -33.18 0.36
N ALA A 115 14.77 -33.58 0.56
CA ALA A 115 13.74 -32.91 1.35
C ALA A 115 14.28 -32.39 2.69
N LEU A 116 14.37 -31.07 2.81
CA LEU A 116 14.71 -30.38 4.04
C LEU A 116 13.47 -30.35 4.94
N ALA A 117 13.57 -30.91 6.14
CA ALA A 117 12.61 -30.67 7.21
C ALA A 117 12.84 -29.26 7.77
N TRP A 118 11.78 -28.46 7.86
CA TRP A 118 11.89 -27.05 8.26
C TRP A 118 12.05 -26.94 9.78
N PRO A 119 13.01 -26.16 10.30
CA PRO A 119 13.13 -25.94 11.74
C PRO A 119 11.88 -25.24 12.30
N ALA A 120 11.35 -25.74 13.43
CA ALA A 120 10.14 -25.19 14.06
C ALA A 120 10.23 -23.69 14.41
N THR A 121 11.43 -23.16 14.64
CA THR A 121 11.68 -21.74 14.87
C THR A 121 11.47 -20.88 13.62
N LEU A 122 11.71 -21.43 12.43
CA LEU A 122 11.42 -20.76 11.17
C LEU A 122 9.90 -20.64 10.97
N LEU A 123 9.17 -21.73 11.24
CA LEU A 123 7.71 -21.78 11.16
C LEU A 123 7.06 -20.76 12.10
N ALA A 124 7.52 -20.68 13.36
CA ALA A 124 6.98 -19.71 14.32
C ALA A 124 7.24 -18.24 13.93
N ALA A 125 8.40 -17.94 13.32
CA ALA A 125 8.71 -16.60 12.84
C ALA A 125 7.87 -16.22 11.62
N THR A 126 7.60 -17.17 10.71
CA THR A 126 6.70 -16.94 9.57
C THR A 126 5.26 -16.72 10.02
N ASP A 127 4.76 -17.50 10.98
CA ASP A 127 3.38 -17.36 11.49
C ASP A 127 3.13 -15.98 12.12
N PHE A 128 4.11 -15.44 12.85
CA PHE A 128 4.02 -14.12 13.47
C PHE A 128 3.99 -12.99 12.43
N ILE A 129 4.80 -13.11 11.37
CA ILE A 129 4.80 -12.16 10.25
C ILE A 129 3.47 -12.25 9.51
N ASP A 130 2.98 -13.45 9.23
CA ASP A 130 1.73 -13.68 8.52
C ASP A 130 0.54 -13.06 9.26
N SER A 131 0.52 -13.15 10.59
CA SER A 131 -0.50 -12.49 11.42
C SER A 131 -0.46 -10.96 11.27
N LYS A 132 0.72 -10.33 11.42
CA LYS A 132 0.88 -8.88 11.27
C LYS A 132 0.58 -8.40 9.84
N TRP A 133 1.03 -9.17 8.85
CA TRP A 133 0.79 -8.90 7.44
C TRP A 133 -0.70 -8.96 7.10
N THR A 134 -1.42 -9.96 7.59
CA THR A 134 -2.87 -10.09 7.41
C THR A 134 -3.60 -8.89 8.01
N ILE A 135 -3.20 -8.43 9.20
CA ILE A 135 -3.74 -7.22 9.81
C ILE A 135 -3.44 -5.99 8.93
N ALA A 136 -2.20 -5.81 8.48
CA ALA A 136 -1.82 -4.67 7.64
C ALA A 136 -2.57 -4.65 6.28
N VAL A 137 -2.81 -5.82 5.70
CA VAL A 137 -3.64 -6.00 4.50
C VAL A 137 -5.09 -5.58 4.76
N ASP A 138 -5.73 -6.07 5.82
CA ASP A 138 -7.09 -5.67 6.20
C ASP A 138 -7.20 -4.15 6.45
N ARG A 139 -6.21 -3.58 7.16
CA ARG A 139 -6.14 -2.14 7.40
C ARG A 139 -5.94 -1.32 6.12
N SER A 140 -5.17 -1.83 5.15
CA SER A 140 -5.00 -1.19 3.85
C SER A 140 -6.29 -1.14 3.04
N ASP A 141 -7.13 -2.18 3.11
CA ASP A 141 -8.42 -2.21 2.43
C ASP A 141 -9.37 -1.15 3.02
N LYS A 142 -9.37 -1.04 4.36
CA LYS A 142 -10.17 -0.05 5.10
C LYS A 142 -9.68 1.39 4.83
N ALA A 143 -8.37 1.62 4.79
CA ALA A 143 -7.80 2.91 4.42
C ALA A 143 -8.11 3.28 2.96
N GLY A 144 -8.13 2.31 2.04
CA GLY A 144 -8.53 2.54 0.65
C GLY A 144 -9.97 3.03 0.55
N LYS A 145 -10.89 2.43 1.30
CA LYS A 145 -12.28 2.91 1.39
C LYS A 145 -12.35 4.35 1.92
N LEU A 146 -11.62 4.68 2.98
CA LEU A 146 -11.58 6.05 3.50
C LEU A 146 -11.03 7.06 2.49
N LEU A 147 -9.98 6.68 1.76
CA LEU A 147 -9.45 7.53 0.69
C LEU A 147 -10.51 7.80 -0.38
N ALA A 148 -11.29 6.79 -0.77
CA ALA A 148 -12.38 6.97 -1.72
C ALA A 148 -13.48 7.89 -1.17
N GLU A 149 -13.87 7.75 0.11
CA GLU A 149 -14.84 8.64 0.77
C GLU A 149 -14.35 10.09 0.80
N VAL A 150 -13.06 10.31 1.09
CA VAL A 150 -12.43 11.64 1.03
C VAL A 150 -12.51 12.21 -0.39
N LEU A 151 -12.16 11.42 -1.39
CA LEU A 151 -12.22 11.85 -2.79
C LEU A 151 -13.64 12.20 -3.23
N LEU A 152 -14.65 11.39 -2.87
CA LEU A 152 -16.06 11.64 -3.16
C LEU A 152 -16.62 12.87 -2.41
N SER A 153 -16.07 13.19 -1.23
CA SER A 153 -16.47 14.38 -0.48
C SER A 153 -16.02 15.70 -1.14
N GLY A 154 -15.11 15.62 -2.12
CA GLY A 154 -14.68 16.76 -2.91
C GLY A 154 -13.78 17.74 -2.15
N LEU A 155 -13.06 17.30 -1.12
CA LEU A 155 -12.12 18.13 -0.35
C LEU A 155 -10.97 18.68 -1.20
N GLN A 156 -10.64 17.98 -2.29
CA GLN A 156 -9.72 18.40 -3.34
C GLN A 156 -10.31 19.42 -4.32
N GLY A 157 -11.57 19.85 -4.16
CA GLY A 157 -12.20 20.87 -5.02
C GLY A 157 -12.51 20.39 -6.44
N ASN A 158 -12.83 19.09 -6.62
CA ASN A 158 -13.07 18.44 -7.92
C ASN A 158 -11.89 18.52 -8.91
N ARG A 159 -10.67 18.77 -8.40
CA ARG A 159 -9.45 18.78 -9.21
C ARG A 159 -9.04 17.35 -9.58
N PRO A 160 -8.45 17.13 -10.77
CA PRO A 160 -7.88 15.83 -11.13
C PRO A 160 -6.84 15.39 -10.11
N VAL A 161 -6.91 14.10 -9.73
CA VAL A 161 -6.05 13.49 -8.73
C VAL A 161 -5.09 12.49 -9.39
N THR A 162 -3.80 12.65 -9.12
CA THR A 162 -2.78 11.63 -9.39
C THR A 162 -2.51 10.85 -8.11
N LEU A 163 -2.60 9.53 -8.17
CA LEU A 163 -2.34 8.63 -7.04
C LEU A 163 -1.06 7.83 -7.29
N VAL A 164 -0.12 7.88 -6.37
CA VAL A 164 1.14 7.13 -6.45
C VAL A 164 1.36 6.40 -5.14
N GLY A 165 1.65 5.11 -5.18
CA GLY A 165 1.92 4.36 -3.96
C GLY A 165 2.74 3.11 -4.19
N TYR A 166 3.38 2.65 -3.11
CA TYR A 166 4.19 1.43 -3.13
C TYR A 166 3.78 0.46 -2.02
N SER A 167 4.04 -0.83 -2.21
CA SER A 167 3.73 -1.90 -1.25
C SER A 167 2.26 -1.83 -0.78
N LEU A 168 1.98 -1.90 0.53
CA LEU A 168 0.63 -1.79 1.08
C LEU A 168 -0.07 -0.46 0.75
N GLY A 169 0.67 0.61 0.46
CA GLY A 169 0.12 1.90 0.03
C GLY A 169 -0.40 1.84 -1.40
N ALA A 170 0.21 1.03 -2.27
CA ALA A 170 -0.34 0.72 -3.57
C ALA A 170 -1.66 -0.09 -3.46
N ARG A 171 -1.77 -0.96 -2.43
CA ARG A 171 -3.01 -1.67 -2.12
C ARG A 171 -4.13 -0.72 -1.63
N VAL A 172 -3.80 0.26 -0.79
CA VAL A 172 -4.73 1.34 -0.39
C VAL A 172 -5.32 2.02 -1.64
N ILE A 173 -4.46 2.43 -2.58
CA ILE A 173 -4.91 3.08 -3.82
C ILE A 173 -5.81 2.16 -4.64
N PHE A 174 -5.42 0.88 -4.81
CA PHE A 174 -6.22 -0.05 -5.58
C PHE A 174 -7.62 -0.27 -4.97
N LYS A 175 -7.70 -0.43 -3.65
CA LYS A 175 -8.95 -0.60 -2.92
C LYS A 175 -9.82 0.66 -2.94
N CYS A 176 -9.18 1.84 -2.92
CA CYS A 176 -9.86 3.10 -3.19
C CYS A 176 -10.56 3.08 -4.56
N LEU A 177 -9.86 2.66 -5.62
CA LEU A 177 -10.44 2.61 -6.98
C LEU A 177 -11.57 1.58 -7.09
N GLN A 178 -11.45 0.42 -6.44
CA GLN A 178 -12.54 -0.56 -6.38
C GLN A 178 -13.78 0.01 -5.70
N PHE A 179 -13.62 0.69 -4.56
CA PHE A 179 -14.73 1.33 -3.87
C PHE A 179 -15.37 2.45 -4.70
N LEU A 180 -14.56 3.26 -5.39
CA LEU A 180 -15.08 4.26 -6.32
C LEU A 180 -15.91 3.60 -7.43
N ALA A 181 -15.45 2.49 -7.99
CA ALA A 181 -16.17 1.74 -9.03
C ALA A 181 -17.54 1.24 -8.54
N GLU A 182 -17.64 0.78 -7.29
CA GLU A 182 -18.90 0.32 -6.68
C GLU A 182 -19.92 1.45 -6.50
N THR A 183 -19.46 2.69 -6.35
CA THR A 183 -20.35 3.84 -6.18
C THR A 183 -20.89 4.41 -7.50
N GLU A 184 -20.34 3.99 -8.64
CA GLU A 184 -20.66 4.49 -10.00
C GLU A 184 -20.64 6.02 -10.15
N ARG A 185 -19.93 6.72 -9.26
CA ARG A 185 -19.81 8.18 -9.25
C ARG A 185 -18.38 8.61 -9.58
N ASP A 186 -18.27 9.76 -10.27
CA ASP A 186 -17.03 10.51 -10.43
C ASP A 186 -15.84 9.71 -11.04
N ALA A 187 -16.11 8.85 -12.03
CA ALA A 187 -15.10 8.07 -12.77
C ALA A 187 -13.99 8.91 -13.46
N GLU A 188 -14.14 10.23 -13.47
CA GLU A 188 -13.21 11.18 -14.07
C GLU A 188 -12.32 11.89 -13.03
N LEU A 189 -12.52 11.65 -11.73
CA LEU A 189 -11.76 12.33 -10.68
C LEU A 189 -10.30 11.90 -10.63
N VAL A 190 -10.03 10.60 -10.80
CA VAL A 190 -8.67 10.07 -10.77
C VAL A 190 -8.08 10.11 -12.19
N GLU A 191 -7.08 10.97 -12.38
CA GLU A 191 -6.45 11.16 -13.68
C GLU A 191 -5.39 10.09 -13.93
N ARG A 192 -4.54 9.81 -12.94
CA ARG A 192 -3.37 8.95 -13.10
C ARG A 192 -3.13 8.10 -11.86
N VAL A 193 -2.65 6.87 -12.08
CA VAL A 193 -2.32 5.93 -11.02
C VAL A 193 -0.98 5.27 -11.30
N VAL A 194 -0.11 5.22 -10.29
CA VAL A 194 1.14 4.45 -10.29
C VAL A 194 1.19 3.58 -9.05
N LEU A 195 1.20 2.26 -9.25
CA LEU A 195 1.33 1.25 -8.21
C LEU A 195 2.70 0.58 -8.31
N LEU A 196 3.44 0.50 -7.21
CA LEU A 196 4.76 -0.12 -7.16
C LEU A 196 4.76 -1.30 -6.17
N GLY A 197 5.05 -2.52 -6.62
CA GLY A 197 5.18 -3.68 -5.72
C GLY A 197 3.92 -3.99 -4.91
N ALA A 198 2.73 -3.79 -5.49
CA ALA A 198 1.48 -3.89 -4.76
C ALA A 198 1.11 -5.35 -4.41
N PRO A 199 0.81 -5.66 -3.14
CA PRO A 199 0.36 -6.99 -2.71
C PRO A 199 -1.12 -7.23 -3.04
N ILE A 200 -1.40 -7.35 -4.35
CA ILE A 200 -2.75 -7.48 -4.90
C ILE A 200 -2.80 -8.74 -5.77
N SER A 201 -3.79 -9.60 -5.55
CA SER A 201 -3.99 -10.80 -6.38
C SER A 201 -4.44 -10.39 -7.79
N ILE A 202 -3.89 -11.02 -8.83
CA ILE A 202 -4.36 -10.78 -10.21
C ILE A 202 -5.68 -11.52 -10.47
N LYS A 203 -5.87 -12.69 -9.86
CA LYS A 203 -7.02 -13.56 -10.13
C LYS A 203 -8.24 -13.24 -9.28
N ASP A 204 -8.01 -12.80 -8.04
CA ASP A 204 -9.09 -12.66 -7.05
C ASP A 204 -9.63 -11.22 -6.97
N GLU A 205 -9.05 -10.30 -7.73
CA GLU A 205 -9.35 -8.87 -7.64
C GLU A 205 -9.81 -8.31 -8.98
N ASN A 206 -10.77 -7.39 -8.94
CA ASN A 206 -11.34 -6.79 -10.15
C ASN A 206 -10.50 -5.61 -10.66
N TRP A 207 -9.40 -5.93 -11.34
CA TRP A 207 -8.53 -4.94 -11.97
C TRP A 207 -9.22 -4.13 -13.08
N GLU A 208 -10.21 -4.71 -13.76
CA GLU A 208 -10.97 -4.03 -14.80
C GLU A 208 -11.80 -2.88 -14.21
N ALA A 209 -12.50 -3.12 -13.09
CA ALA A 209 -13.24 -2.09 -12.38
C ALA A 209 -12.32 -0.96 -11.91
N ALA A 210 -11.19 -1.30 -11.27
CA ALA A 210 -10.22 -0.31 -10.82
C ALA A 210 -9.65 0.51 -11.99
N ARG A 211 -9.39 -0.11 -13.15
CA ARG A 211 -8.90 0.58 -14.36
C ARG A 211 -9.93 1.56 -14.90
N LYS A 212 -11.23 1.21 -14.91
CA LYS A 212 -12.31 2.08 -15.41
C LYS A 212 -12.43 3.39 -14.65
N MET A 213 -11.98 3.43 -13.39
CA MET A 213 -12.01 4.64 -12.55
C MET A 213 -10.87 5.61 -12.80
N VAL A 214 -9.98 5.33 -13.75
CA VAL A 214 -8.82 6.18 -14.06
C VAL A 214 -8.94 6.73 -15.46
N ALA A 215 -9.07 8.05 -15.61
CA ALA A 215 -9.25 8.67 -16.92
C ALA A 215 -8.00 8.53 -17.82
N GLY A 216 -6.80 8.58 -17.22
CA GLY A 216 -5.53 8.58 -17.93
C GLY A 216 -4.73 7.30 -17.73
N ARG A 217 -3.44 7.46 -17.39
CA ARG A 217 -2.48 6.35 -17.28
C ARG A 217 -2.66 5.59 -15.96
N PHE A 218 -2.78 4.27 -16.07
CA PHE A 218 -2.71 3.33 -14.95
C PHE A 218 -1.45 2.49 -15.13
N VAL A 219 -0.49 2.62 -14.23
CA VAL A 219 0.80 1.90 -14.27
C VAL A 219 0.90 0.98 -13.06
N ASN A 220 1.14 -0.31 -13.29
CA ASN A 220 1.46 -1.28 -12.24
C ASN A 220 2.90 -1.80 -12.46
N VAL A 221 3.82 -1.37 -11.60
CA VAL A 221 5.22 -1.78 -11.63
C VAL A 221 5.39 -2.94 -10.65
N TYR A 222 5.94 -4.05 -11.13
CA TYR A 222 6.21 -5.22 -10.32
C TYR A 222 7.56 -5.83 -10.70
N SER A 223 8.17 -6.53 -9.74
CA SER A 223 9.35 -7.37 -9.97
C SER A 223 8.98 -8.83 -9.72
N LYS A 224 9.38 -9.72 -10.63
CA LYS A 224 9.26 -11.17 -10.42
C LYS A 224 10.13 -11.67 -9.26
N ASN A 225 11.14 -10.88 -8.89
CA ASN A 225 12.06 -11.14 -7.79
C ASN A 225 11.69 -10.36 -6.53
N ASP A 226 10.49 -9.75 -6.48
CA ASP A 226 10.00 -9.10 -5.26
C ASP A 226 9.71 -10.18 -4.21
N TRP A 227 10.68 -10.37 -3.33
CA TRP A 227 10.65 -11.38 -2.29
C TRP A 227 9.63 -11.05 -1.19
N MET A 228 9.23 -9.79 -0.99
CA MET A 228 8.16 -9.44 -0.05
C MET A 228 6.81 -9.99 -0.54
N LEU A 229 6.52 -9.82 -1.83
CA LEU A 229 5.40 -10.48 -2.50
C LEU A 229 5.58 -12.01 -2.51
N GLY A 230 6.79 -12.50 -2.71
CA GLY A 230 7.11 -13.93 -2.68
C GLY A 230 6.93 -14.60 -1.33
N VAL A 231 7.19 -13.92 -0.20
CA VAL A 231 6.95 -14.44 1.17
C VAL A 231 5.45 -14.37 1.48
N ALA A 232 4.78 -13.24 1.20
CA ALA A 232 3.34 -13.09 1.39
C ALA A 232 2.50 -14.09 0.55
N PHE A 233 2.94 -14.40 -0.68
CA PHE A 233 2.26 -15.40 -1.52
C PHE A 233 2.68 -16.84 -1.20
N ARG A 234 3.92 -17.11 -0.75
CA ARG A 234 4.32 -18.48 -0.34
C ARG A 234 3.72 -18.90 1.00
N ALA A 235 3.43 -17.96 1.89
CA ALA A 235 2.61 -18.21 3.08
C ALA A 235 1.22 -18.79 2.72
N ARG A 236 0.62 -18.37 1.59
CA ARG A 236 -0.62 -18.98 1.07
C ARG A 236 -0.44 -20.42 0.54
N TYR A 237 0.76 -20.81 0.09
CA TYR A 237 1.02 -22.16 -0.43
C TYR A 237 1.47 -23.15 0.65
N ALA A 238 2.08 -22.69 1.75
CA ALA A 238 2.41 -23.56 2.88
C ALA A 238 1.13 -24.10 3.57
N CYS A 239 0.10 -23.27 3.72
CA CYS A 239 -1.19 -23.66 4.29
C CYS A 239 -1.98 -24.68 3.42
N ILE A 240 -1.72 -24.72 2.11
CA ILE A 240 -2.38 -25.70 1.21
C ILE A 240 -1.71 -27.07 1.30
N MET A 241 -0.43 -27.15 1.68
CA MET A 241 0.26 -28.43 1.82
C MET A 241 -0.03 -29.16 3.14
N ASP A 242 -0.45 -28.45 4.20
CA ASP A 242 -0.88 -29.09 5.47
C ASP A 242 -2.29 -29.71 5.42
N ASN A 243 -3.10 -29.39 4.41
CA ASN A 243 -4.43 -30.00 4.18
C ASN A 243 -4.43 -31.07 3.08
N ALA A 244 -3.24 -31.51 2.62
CA ALA A 244 -3.08 -32.54 1.59
C ALA A 244 -2.32 -33.79 2.08
N LEU A 245 -2.25 -34.00 3.39
CA LEU A 245 -1.79 -35.25 4.02
C LEU A 245 -2.87 -35.81 4.95
#